data_AF-A0A495WJR3-F1
#
_entry.id   AF-A0A495WJR3-F1
#
_cell.length_a   1.000
_cell.length_b   1.000
_cell.length_c   1.000
_cell.angle_alpha   90.00
_cell.angle_beta   90.00
_cell.angle_gamma   90.00
#
_symmetry.space_group_name_H-M   'P 1'
#
loop_
_entity.id
_entity.type
_entity.pdbx_description
1 polymer ?
#
loop_
_entity_poly.entity_id
_entity_poly.type
_entity_poly.pdbx_seq_one_letter_code
_entity_poly.pdbx_strand_id
1 'polypeptide(L)'
;MKRLPAVSKLEVCDKLRPYLRHYGLTLSDTEIIFPKRRCYYQKLLQFIYAYGIYEESIPYESVIYIMETPVGLHLLLRTGHEFTFTLESPHWQIRNLYDYDKPLMITVCWWRFSGQAVMLWWKVEEWLGIREKKQPQL
;
A
#
# COMPACT_ATOMS: atom_id res chain seq x y z
N MET A 1 -19.55 4.53 -17.84
CA MET A 1 -18.83 5.58 -17.08
C MET A 1 -17.80 6.23 -18.00
N LYS A 2 -17.83 7.57 -18.17
CA LYS A 2 -16.80 8.29 -18.95
C LYS A 2 -15.46 8.14 -18.24
N ARG A 3 -14.43 7.60 -18.92
CA ARG A 3 -13.06 7.57 -18.37
C ARG A 3 -12.59 9.01 -18.22
N LEU A 4 -12.31 9.45 -16.99
CA LEU A 4 -11.64 10.73 -16.77
C LEU A 4 -10.27 10.69 -17.46
N PRO A 5 -9.86 11.77 -18.15
CA PRO A 5 -8.52 11.84 -18.72
C PRO A 5 -7.47 11.79 -17.60
N ALA A 6 -6.27 11.34 -17.94
CA ALA A 6 -5.16 11.42 -17.00
C ALA A 6 -4.72 12.88 -16.85
N VAL A 7 -4.23 13.24 -15.66
CA VAL A 7 -3.55 14.51 -15.44
C VAL A 7 -2.29 14.55 -16.30
N SER A 8 -1.93 15.74 -16.81
CA SER A 8 -0.72 15.86 -17.62
C SER A 8 0.53 15.47 -16.81
N LYS A 9 1.45 14.72 -17.43
CA LYS A 9 2.73 14.35 -16.81
C LYS A 9 3.47 15.58 -16.26
N LEU A 10 3.50 16.66 -17.03
CA LEU A 10 4.17 17.90 -16.65
C LEU A 10 3.60 18.46 -15.34
N GLU A 11 2.27 18.54 -15.22
CA GLU A 11 1.62 19.01 -14.00
C GLU A 11 1.93 18.11 -12.80
N VAL A 12 1.89 16.79 -12.99
CA VAL A 12 2.24 15.84 -11.93
C VAL A 12 3.69 16.03 -11.48
N CYS A 13 4.63 16.12 -12.42
CA CYS A 13 6.05 16.30 -12.12
C CYS A 13 6.33 17.63 -11.41
N ASP A 14 5.71 18.72 -11.86
CA ASP A 14 5.91 20.05 -11.27
C ASP A 14 5.40 20.10 -9.83
N LYS A 15 4.20 19.56 -9.56
CA LYS A 15 3.62 19.52 -8.20
C LYS A 15 4.34 18.53 -7.29
N LEU A 16 4.87 17.43 -7.83
CA LEU A 16 5.59 16.43 -7.03
C LEU A 16 7.03 16.86 -6.70
N ARG A 17 7.60 17.83 -7.42
CA ARG A 17 9.00 18.28 -7.28
C ARG A 17 9.45 18.52 -5.83
N PRO A 18 8.68 19.18 -4.95
CA PRO A 18 9.09 19.41 -3.57
C PRO A 18 9.26 18.12 -2.75
N TYR A 19 8.54 17.06 -3.12
CA TYR A 19 8.46 15.80 -2.38
C TYR A 19 9.48 14.76 -2.85
N LEU A 20 10.08 14.94 -4.03
CA LEU A 20 10.98 13.96 -4.64
C LEU A 20 12.17 13.62 -3.73
N ARG A 21 12.87 14.65 -3.25
CA ARG A 21 14.05 14.46 -2.38
C ARG A 21 13.66 13.93 -1.00
N HIS A 22 12.54 14.40 -0.47
CA HIS A 22 12.05 14.02 0.86
C HIS A 22 11.75 12.52 0.95
N TYR A 23 11.10 11.97 -0.08
CA TYR A 23 10.70 10.57 -0.12
C TYR A 23 11.61 9.67 -0.97
N GLY A 24 12.65 10.22 -1.59
CA GLY A 24 13.53 9.48 -2.50
C GLY A 24 12.81 8.95 -3.74
N LEU A 25 11.83 9.69 -4.25
CA LEU A 25 11.09 9.32 -5.46
C LEU A 25 11.91 9.65 -6.70
N THR A 26 11.81 8.80 -7.72
CA THR A 26 12.43 9.02 -9.02
C THR A 26 11.33 9.21 -10.06
N LEU A 27 11.47 10.22 -10.92
CA LEU A 27 10.56 10.44 -12.05
C LEU A 27 11.17 9.78 -13.29
N SER A 28 10.38 8.96 -13.97
CA SER A 28 10.74 8.36 -15.26
C SER A 28 9.89 8.97 -16.37
N ASP A 29 9.97 8.38 -17.58
CA ASP A 29 9.15 8.86 -18.68
C ASP A 29 7.67 8.52 -18.55
N THR A 30 7.35 7.41 -17.90
CA THR A 30 6.01 6.82 -17.85
C THR A 30 5.42 6.76 -16.43
N GLU A 31 6.25 6.86 -15.40
CA GLU A 31 5.84 6.60 -14.02
C GLU A 31 6.66 7.34 -12.95
N ILE A 32 6.05 7.48 -11.78
CA ILE A 32 6.68 7.90 -10.52
C ILE A 32 7.18 6.63 -9.83
N ILE A 33 8.49 6.49 -9.61
CA ILE A 33 9.13 5.30 -9.05
C ILE A 33 9.41 5.52 -7.56
N PHE A 34 9.00 4.55 -6.72
CA PHE A 34 9.30 4.55 -5.29
C PHE A 34 10.74 4.09 -5.02
N PRO A 35 11.36 4.52 -3.90
CA PRO A 35 12.70 4.06 -3.55
C PRO A 35 12.75 2.53 -3.38
N LYS A 36 13.81 1.91 -3.91
CA LYS A 36 14.06 0.45 -3.75
C LYS A 36 14.16 0.04 -2.28
N ARG A 37 14.80 0.89 -1.46
CA ARG A 37 14.93 0.69 -0.01
C ARG A 37 13.83 1.47 0.70
N ARG A 38 12.75 0.78 1.04
CA ARG A 38 11.66 1.26 1.89
C ARG A 38 11.73 0.58 3.26
N CYS A 39 11.35 1.30 4.32
CA CYS A 39 11.16 0.69 5.63
C CYS A 39 10.03 -0.35 5.58
N TYR A 40 10.04 -1.30 6.52
CA TYR A 40 9.03 -2.36 6.58
C TYR A 40 7.61 -1.79 6.68
N TYR A 41 7.44 -0.72 7.45
CA TYR A 41 6.16 -0.03 7.61
C TYR A 41 5.59 0.49 6.28
N GLN A 42 6.41 1.16 5.45
CA GLN A 42 5.95 1.69 4.16
C GLN A 42 5.56 0.59 3.17
N LYS A 43 6.33 -0.50 3.14
CA LYS A 43 6.02 -1.68 2.32
C LYS A 43 4.68 -2.30 2.76
N LEU A 44 4.47 -2.41 4.07
CA LEU A 44 3.23 -2.94 4.62
C LEU A 44 2.02 -2.06 4.27
N LEU A 45 2.14 -0.73 4.39
CA LEU A 45 1.08 0.20 4.00
C LEU A 45 0.70 0.05 2.52
N GLN A 46 1.68 -0.02 1.61
CA GLN A 46 1.42 -0.23 0.19
C GLN A 46 0.76 -1.59 -0.09
N PHE A 47 1.21 -2.64 0.57
CA PHE A 47 0.61 -3.96 0.41
C PHE A 47 -0.86 -3.96 0.86
N ILE A 48 -1.16 -3.39 2.04
CA ILE A 48 -2.51 -3.38 2.62
C ILE A 48 -3.45 -2.49 1.81
N TYR A 49 -3.04 -1.26 1.52
CA TYR A 49 -3.95 -0.25 0.97
C TYR A 49 -3.94 -0.20 -0.55
N ALA A 50 -2.83 -0.57 -1.20
CA ALA A 50 -2.70 -0.55 -2.65
C ALA A 50 -2.73 -1.96 -3.30
N TYR A 51 -2.98 -3.01 -2.51
CA TYR A 51 -3.09 -4.42 -2.98
C TYR A 51 -1.94 -4.90 -3.87
N GLY A 52 -0.75 -4.32 -3.69
CA GLY A 52 0.42 -4.60 -4.54
C GLY A 52 0.37 -3.98 -5.96
N ILE A 53 -0.69 -3.29 -6.33
CA ILE A 53 -0.86 -2.67 -7.67
C ILE A 53 0.18 -1.56 -7.88
N TYR A 54 0.50 -0.81 -6.83
CA TYR A 54 1.47 0.29 -6.84
C TYR A 54 2.62 0.00 -5.87
N GLU A 55 3.16 -1.22 -5.95
CA GLU A 55 4.28 -1.61 -5.09
C GLU A 55 5.57 -0.90 -5.47
N GLU A 56 5.87 -0.76 -6.76
CA GLU A 56 7.16 -0.21 -7.23
C GLU A 56 7.04 1.20 -7.80
N SER A 57 5.90 1.51 -8.42
CA SER A 57 5.70 2.78 -9.11
C SER A 57 4.22 3.15 -9.22
N ILE A 58 3.95 4.40 -9.60
CA ILE A 58 2.65 4.92 -10.03
C ILE A 58 2.79 5.38 -11.49
N PRO A 59 2.13 4.72 -12.45
CA PRO A 59 2.07 5.17 -13.84
C PRO A 59 1.36 6.53 -13.95
N TYR A 60 1.87 7.47 -14.76
CA TYR A 60 1.21 8.77 -14.94
C TYR A 60 -0.20 8.63 -15.49
N GLU A 61 -0.42 7.65 -16.37
CA GLU A 61 -1.74 7.35 -16.93
C GLU A 61 -2.79 7.00 -15.87
N SER A 62 -2.35 6.51 -14.70
CA SER A 62 -3.22 6.14 -13.60
C SER A 62 -3.69 7.36 -12.80
N VAL A 63 -3.01 8.50 -12.87
CA VAL A 63 -3.36 9.71 -12.13
C VAL A 63 -4.51 10.43 -12.82
N ILE A 64 -5.68 10.48 -12.19
CA ILE A 64 -6.89 11.14 -12.74
C ILE A 64 -7.17 12.50 -12.12
N TYR A 65 -6.62 12.75 -10.93
CA TYR A 65 -6.80 14.01 -10.25
C TYR A 65 -5.61 14.29 -9.31
N ILE A 66 -5.21 15.56 -9.23
CA ILE A 66 -4.13 16.03 -8.39
C ILE A 66 -4.61 17.27 -7.64
N MET A 67 -4.41 17.31 -6.33
CA MET A 67 -4.86 18.40 -5.48
C MET A 67 -3.81 18.74 -4.46
N GLU A 68 -3.49 20.02 -4.36
CA GLU A 68 -2.60 20.53 -3.33
C GLU A 68 -3.44 21.13 -2.21
N THR A 69 -3.13 20.76 -0.98
CA THR A 69 -3.81 21.21 0.23
C THR A 69 -2.77 21.66 1.26
N PRO A 70 -3.16 22.37 2.34
CA PRO A 70 -2.23 22.70 3.42
C PRO A 70 -1.57 21.46 4.07
N VAL A 71 -2.22 20.29 3.99
CA VAL A 71 -1.70 19.02 4.52
C VAL A 71 -0.61 18.43 3.60
N GLY A 72 -0.66 18.72 2.31
CA GLY A 72 0.24 18.17 1.30
C GLY A 72 -0.43 17.94 -0.05
N LEU A 73 0.26 17.20 -0.90
CA LEU A 73 -0.16 16.84 -2.25
C LEU A 73 -0.93 15.51 -2.25
N HIS A 74 -2.11 15.51 -2.85
CA HIS A 74 -2.96 14.34 -3.01
C HIS A 74 -3.02 13.94 -4.48
N LEU A 75 -2.75 12.66 -4.73
CA LEU A 75 -2.78 12.03 -6.04
C LEU A 75 -3.86 10.96 -6.04
N LEU A 76 -4.95 11.21 -6.76
CA LEU A 76 -6.05 10.27 -6.92
C LEU A 76 -5.86 9.45 -8.21
N LEU A 77 -5.88 8.13 -8.05
CA LEU A 77 -5.63 7.18 -9.12
C LEU A 77 -6.92 6.56 -9.66
N ARG A 78 -6.88 6.07 -10.89
CA ARG A 78 -8.00 5.39 -11.59
C ARG A 78 -8.59 4.23 -10.81
N THR A 79 -7.77 3.57 -10.01
CA THR A 79 -8.17 2.43 -9.19
C THR A 79 -8.79 2.84 -7.85
N GLY A 80 -9.04 4.14 -7.63
CA GLY A 80 -9.62 4.68 -6.38
C GLY A 80 -8.65 4.83 -5.23
N HIS A 81 -7.34 4.69 -5.50
CA HIS A 81 -6.31 4.89 -4.49
C HIS A 81 -5.91 6.35 -4.45
N GLU A 82 -5.81 6.91 -3.26
CA GLU A 82 -5.31 8.25 -2.99
C GLU A 82 -3.96 8.13 -2.30
N PHE A 83 -2.93 8.72 -2.91
CA PHE A 83 -1.61 8.87 -2.32
C PHE A 83 -1.45 10.30 -1.82
N THR A 84 -1.11 10.44 -0.53
CA THR A 84 -0.86 11.75 0.09
C THR A 84 0.61 11.89 0.43
N PHE A 85 1.22 12.93 -0.09
CA PHE A 85 2.62 13.31 0.13
C PHE A 85 2.67 14.58 0.97
N THR A 86 3.35 14.52 2.11
CA THR A 86 3.47 15.63 3.06
C THR A 86 4.91 15.80 3.54
N LEU A 87 5.39 17.02 3.67
CA LEU A 87 6.75 17.26 4.15
C LEU A 87 6.89 17.05 5.66
N GLU A 88 5.77 16.98 6.40
CA GLU A 88 5.75 16.80 7.85
C GLU A 88 6.01 15.36 8.30
N SER A 89 5.74 14.39 7.42
CA SER A 89 5.89 12.95 7.71
C SER A 89 7.01 12.35 6.86
N PRO A 90 7.85 11.46 7.42
CA PRO A 90 8.84 10.71 6.64
C PRO A 90 8.20 9.65 5.72
N HIS A 91 6.89 9.42 5.84
CA HIS A 91 6.14 8.37 5.16
C HIS A 91 4.94 8.97 4.40
N TRP A 92 4.75 8.57 3.14
CA TRP A 92 3.54 8.90 2.39
C TRP A 92 2.37 8.04 2.87
N GLN A 93 1.17 8.58 2.76
CA GLN A 93 -0.06 7.90 3.17
C GLN A 93 -0.82 7.38 1.96
N ILE A 94 -1.58 6.31 2.17
CA ILE A 94 -2.38 5.67 1.12
C ILE A 94 -3.77 5.43 1.67
N ARG A 95 -4.78 5.82 0.91
CA ARG A 95 -6.19 5.51 1.18
C ARG A 95 -6.80 4.83 -0.03
N ASN A 96 -7.71 3.91 0.20
CA ASN A 96 -8.52 3.32 -0.87
C ASN A 96 -9.96 3.78 -0.68
N LEU A 97 -10.44 4.60 -1.62
CA LEU A 97 -11.77 5.20 -1.59
C LEU A 97 -12.91 4.20 -1.81
N TYR A 98 -12.61 3.01 -2.34
CA TYR A 98 -13.59 1.95 -2.56
C TYR A 98 -13.61 0.91 -1.42
N ASP A 99 -12.75 1.06 -0.41
CA ASP A 99 -12.67 0.17 0.76
C ASP A 99 -13.42 0.69 1.99
N TYR A 100 -14.56 1.34 1.77
CA TYR A 100 -15.58 1.51 2.82
C TYR A 100 -16.14 0.13 3.18
N ASP A 101 -15.45 -0.63 4.05
CA ASP A 101 -15.93 -1.76 4.87
C ASP A 101 -14.83 -2.75 5.29
N LYS A 102 -13.55 -2.50 4.98
CA LYS A 102 -12.50 -3.45 5.38
C LYS A 102 -12.14 -3.34 6.86
N PRO A 103 -11.94 -4.49 7.53
CA PRO A 103 -11.76 -4.54 8.97
C PRO A 103 -10.52 -3.76 9.38
N LEU A 104 -10.62 -3.06 10.52
CA LEU A 104 -9.53 -2.27 11.09
C LEU A 104 -8.22 -3.07 11.09
N MET A 105 -7.11 -2.37 10.87
CA MET A 105 -5.75 -2.94 10.83
C MET A 105 -5.42 -3.87 12.02
N ILE A 106 -5.98 -3.60 13.20
CA ILE A 106 -5.85 -4.47 14.37
C ILE A 106 -6.46 -5.86 14.13
N THR A 107 -7.57 -5.95 13.41
CA THR A 107 -8.28 -7.18 13.09
C THR A 107 -7.47 -8.05 12.12
N VAL A 108 -6.84 -7.44 11.11
CA VAL A 108 -5.98 -8.18 10.16
C VAL A 108 -4.71 -8.68 10.85
N CYS A 109 -4.07 -7.84 11.66
CA CYS A 109 -2.93 -8.25 12.48
C CYS A 109 -3.32 -9.35 13.48
N TRP A 110 -4.49 -9.25 14.10
CA TRP A 110 -5.04 -10.24 15.01
C TRP A 110 -5.30 -11.59 14.31
N TRP A 111 -5.86 -11.59 13.11
CA TRP A 111 -6.04 -12.82 12.32
C TRP A 111 -4.72 -13.49 11.97
N ARG A 112 -3.70 -12.70 11.63
CA ARG A 112 -2.37 -13.24 11.33
C ARG A 112 -1.69 -13.82 12.57
N PHE A 113 -1.82 -13.16 13.71
CA PHE A 113 -1.26 -13.61 14.98
C PHE A 113 -1.98 -14.86 15.51
N SER A 114 -3.32 -14.85 15.49
CA SER A 114 -4.14 -16.00 15.91
C SER A 114 -3.92 -17.22 15.02
N GLY A 115 -3.83 -17.04 13.70
CA GLY A 115 -3.48 -18.14 12.78
C GLY A 115 -2.10 -18.74 13.07
N GLN A 116 -1.08 -17.90 13.33
CA GLN A 116 0.26 -18.38 13.69
C GLN A 116 0.30 -19.06 15.05
N ALA A 117 -0.42 -18.53 16.04
CA ALA A 117 -0.52 -19.12 17.38
C ALA A 117 -1.20 -20.50 17.34
N VAL A 118 -2.28 -20.66 16.56
CA VAL A 118 -2.94 -21.96 16.35
C VAL A 118 -2.00 -22.96 15.69
N MET A 119 -1.27 -22.56 14.65
CA MET A 119 -0.29 -23.43 13.99
C MET A 119 0.88 -23.81 14.93
N LEU A 120 1.32 -22.90 15.78
CA LEU A 120 2.35 -23.16 16.79
C LEU A 120 1.83 -24.14 17.85
N TRP A 121 0.60 -23.93 18.31
CA TRP A 121 -0.08 -24.80 19.27
C TRP A 121 -0.24 -26.21 18.71
N TRP A 122 -0.67 -26.36 17.45
CA TRP A 122 -0.74 -27.67 16.79
C TRP A 122 0.61 -28.38 16.71
N LYS A 123 1.69 -27.65 16.40
CA LYS A 123 3.04 -28.22 16.41
C LYS A 123 3.49 -28.66 17.80
N VAL A 124 3.12 -27.91 18.83
CA VAL A 124 3.42 -28.26 20.23
C VAL A 124 2.62 -29.49 20.66
N GLU A 125 1.33 -29.59 20.31
CA GLU A 125 0.50 -30.77 20.58
C GLU A 125 1.00 -32.04 19.86
N GLU A 126 1.46 -31.90 18.61
CA GLU A 126 2.11 -33.00 17.88
C GLU A 126 3.43 -33.43 18.53
N TRP A 127 4.24 -32.48 19.00
CA TRP A 127 5.51 -32.78 19.68
C TRP A 127 5.32 -33.43 21.05
N LEU A 128 4.27 -33.02 21.78
CA LEU A 128 3.87 -33.60 23.06
C LEU A 128 3.09 -34.92 22.93
N GLY A 129 2.83 -35.39 21.71
CA GLY A 129 2.12 -36.64 21.46
C GLY A 129 0.63 -36.61 21.85
N ILE A 130 0.07 -35.42 22.04
CA ILE A 130 -1.34 -35.21 22.43
C ILE A 130 -2.26 -35.39 21.20
N ARG A 131 -1.73 -35.13 20.00
CA ARG A 131 -2.47 -35.24 18.74
C ARG A 131 -1.84 -36.30 17.85
N GLU A 132 -2.55 -37.40 17.61
CA GLU A 132 -2.15 -38.38 16.59
C GLU A 132 -2.17 -37.73 15.20
N LYS A 133 -1.13 -37.97 14.40
CA LYS A 133 -1.07 -37.59 12.99
C LYS A 133 -2.24 -38.22 12.26
N LYS A 134 -3.34 -37.48 12.06
CA LYS A 134 -4.33 -37.87 11.07
C LYS A 134 -3.69 -37.69 9.70
N GLN A 135 -3.31 -38.81 9.07
CA GLN A 135 -2.99 -38.80 7.66
C GLN A 135 -4.18 -38.22 6.90
N PRO A 136 -3.96 -37.27 5.97
CA PRO A 136 -5.03 -36.83 5.09
C PRO A 136 -5.45 -38.03 4.25
N GLN A 137 -6.70 -38.48 4.40
CA GLN A 137 -7.31 -39.41 3.46
C GLN A 137 -7.49 -38.64 2.14
N LEU A 138 -6.85 -39.14 1.08
CA LEU A 138 -7.05 -38.71 -0.30
C LEU A 138 -8.51 -38.87 -0.73
#